data_AF-A0A2A5AKR4-F1
#
_entry.id   AF-A0A2A5AKR4-F1
#
_cell.length_a   1.000
_cell.length_b   1.000
_cell.length_c   1.000
_cell.angle_alpha   90.00
_cell.angle_beta   90.00
_cell.angle_gamma   90.00
#
_symmetry.space_group_name_H-M   'P 1'
#
loop_
_entity.id
_entity.type
_entity.pdbx_description
1 polymer ?
#
loop_
_entity_poly.entity_id
_entity_poly.type
_entity_poly.pdbx_seq_one_letter_code
_entity_poly.pdbx_strand_id
1 'polypeptide(L)'
;MKREIPLMITFLTCSILLLQFILDFPILNKMAISINDSTSIVATFAMVLGLASLASVHINKIYRKRRDWGYSIILMFGFLVTLYLGFLYGVDKDYTTNISKAQYEAFSLENSKFIKKGEKERHSLSIQTNFYFTRNTEKVLITKDIYKQLKSENISTIEEKTYRISNQNKLFYTLIFENIYDPLQATMFSLLAFFMASAAFRAFRAKSLEASLLLISAFLVMMGRVPIGEMLGSLFGFDALFPEMSNFIMNVFNTAGQRAIMIGATLGMIASSFRMWIGLETEHLGRD
;
A
#
# COMPACT_ATOMS: atom_id res chain seq x y z
N MET A 1 17.11 -2.49 36.29
CA MET A 1 16.92 -1.08 35.90
C MET A 1 15.43 -0.76 36.04
N LYS A 2 15.08 0.31 36.75
CA LYS A 2 13.67 0.62 37.04
C LYS A 2 12.97 0.98 35.73
N ARG A 3 11.76 0.44 35.51
CA ARG A 3 10.94 0.53 34.28
C ARG A 3 10.63 1.98 33.83
N GLU A 4 10.95 2.96 34.65
CA GLU A 4 10.75 4.40 34.46
C GLU A 4 11.60 5.00 33.32
N ILE A 5 12.84 4.53 33.11
CA ILE A 5 13.73 5.13 32.10
C ILE A 5 13.21 4.91 30.67
N PRO A 6 12.84 3.68 30.24
CA PRO A 6 12.23 3.47 28.92
C PRO A 6 10.91 4.24 28.75
N LEU A 7 10.07 4.31 29.78
CA LEU A 7 8.82 5.05 29.75
C LEU A 7 9.05 6.56 29.51
N MET A 8 10.02 7.16 30.18
CA MET A 8 10.39 8.56 29.94
C MET A 8 10.87 8.81 28.50
N ILE A 9 11.66 7.90 27.94
CA ILE A 9 12.14 8.03 26.55
C ILE A 9 10.96 7.99 25.57
N THR A 10 10.04 7.01 25.73
CA THR A 10 8.85 6.93 24.88
C THR A 10 7.97 8.17 25.01
N PHE A 11 7.79 8.68 26.23
CA PHE A 11 7.02 9.89 26.50
C PHE A 11 7.59 11.13 25.79
N LEU A 12 8.90 11.37 25.92
CA LEU A 12 9.55 12.51 25.28
C LEU A 12 9.50 12.39 23.76
N THR A 13 9.72 11.19 23.22
CA THR A 13 9.67 10.92 21.78
C THR A 13 8.28 11.22 21.22
N CYS A 14 7.22 10.67 21.84
CA CYS A 14 5.84 10.92 21.41
C CYS A 14 5.45 12.40 21.58
N SER A 15 5.88 13.06 22.66
CA SER A 15 5.59 14.48 22.90
C SER A 15 6.24 15.37 21.85
N ILE A 16 7.48 15.08 21.44
CA ILE A 16 8.17 15.83 20.37
C ILE A 16 7.43 15.70 19.05
N LEU A 17 6.98 14.49 18.68
CA LEU A 17 6.23 14.27 17.43
C LEU A 17 4.85 14.94 17.45
N LEU A 18 4.14 14.89 18.59
CA LEU A 18 2.85 15.57 18.73
C LEU A 18 3.00 17.09 18.68
N LEU A 19 4.00 17.64 19.38
CA LEU A 19 4.27 19.07 19.36
C LEU A 19 4.70 19.52 17.96
N GLN A 20 5.46 18.72 17.23
CA GLN A 20 5.85 19.03 15.84
C GLN A 20 4.62 19.24 14.96
N PHE A 21 3.60 18.39 15.11
CA PHE A 21 2.37 18.50 14.32
C PHE A 21 1.56 19.77 14.62
N ILE A 22 1.67 20.30 15.84
CA ILE A 22 0.95 21.51 16.27
C ILE A 22 1.77 22.78 16.02
N LEU A 23 3.11 22.69 16.11
CA LEU A 23 4.03 23.82 16.13
C LEU A 23 5.09 23.70 15.02
N ASP A 24 5.02 24.56 14.00
CA ASP A 24 5.93 24.60 12.86
C ASP A 24 7.28 25.30 13.17
N PHE A 25 7.99 24.85 14.21
CA PHE A 25 9.30 25.41 14.57
C PHE A 25 10.48 24.64 13.93
N PRO A 26 11.51 25.33 13.41
CA PRO A 26 12.67 24.68 12.77
C PRO A 26 13.42 23.68 13.66
N ILE A 27 13.56 23.95 14.96
CA ILE A 27 14.25 23.05 15.90
C ILE A 27 13.47 21.76 16.12
N LEU A 28 12.14 21.88 16.23
CA LEU A 28 11.24 20.77 16.50
C LEU A 28 11.13 19.86 15.27
N ASN A 29 11.07 20.45 14.08
CA ASN A 29 11.15 19.73 12.81
C ASN A 29 12.46 18.95 12.68
N LYS A 30 13.62 19.52 13.04
CA LYS A 30 14.90 18.79 13.03
C LYS A 30 14.92 17.62 14.01
N MET A 31 14.41 17.80 15.22
CA MET A 31 14.33 16.72 16.22
C MET A 31 13.40 15.60 15.76
N ALA A 32 12.25 15.94 15.20
CA ALA A 32 11.30 14.97 14.70
C ALA A 32 11.81 14.20 13.47
N ILE A 33 12.54 14.85 12.56
CA ILE A 33 13.20 14.18 11.42
C ILE A 33 14.15 13.10 11.94
N SER A 34 15.00 13.42 12.94
CA SER A 34 15.92 12.44 13.55
C SER A 34 15.19 11.25 14.20
N ILE A 35 14.04 11.51 14.83
CA ILE A 35 13.18 10.44 15.39
C ILE A 35 12.56 9.59 14.27
N ASN A 36 12.05 10.21 13.21
CA ASN A 36 11.43 9.51 12.08
C ASN A 36 12.44 8.66 11.28
N ASP A 37 13.70 9.09 11.19
CA ASP A 37 14.78 8.28 10.63
C ASP A 37 14.98 6.99 11.45
N SER A 38 14.86 7.07 12.77
CA SER A 38 14.93 5.92 13.67
C SER A 38 13.71 4.99 13.54
N THR A 39 12.56 5.50 13.12
CA THR A 39 11.35 4.68 12.88
C THR A 39 11.58 3.63 11.80
N SER A 40 12.34 3.93 10.74
CA SER A 40 12.66 2.95 9.69
C SER A 40 13.48 1.77 10.22
N ILE A 41 14.41 2.05 11.14
CA ILE A 41 15.21 1.02 11.82
C ILE A 41 14.29 0.15 12.69
N VAL A 42 13.47 0.77 13.54
CA VAL A 42 12.53 0.06 14.41
C VAL A 42 11.53 -0.76 13.61
N ALA A 43 10.98 -0.22 12.51
CA ALA A 43 10.05 -0.92 11.63
C ALA A 43 10.68 -2.17 11.01
N THR A 44 11.96 -2.11 10.65
CA THR A 44 12.71 -3.28 10.15
C THR A 44 12.81 -4.37 11.20
N PHE A 45 13.18 -4.02 12.44
CA PHE A 45 13.20 -4.99 13.55
C PHE A 45 11.80 -5.53 13.89
N ALA A 46 10.79 -4.67 13.89
CA ALA A 46 9.41 -5.05 14.14
C ALA A 46 8.89 -6.03 13.08
N MET A 47 9.25 -5.82 11.82
CA MET A 47 8.92 -6.75 10.73
C MET A 47 9.57 -8.11 10.96
N VAL A 48 10.85 -8.15 11.32
CA VAL A 48 11.56 -9.41 11.65
C VAL A 48 10.91 -10.11 12.85
N LEU A 49 10.59 -9.37 13.91
CA LEU A 49 9.89 -9.91 15.08
C LEU A 49 8.48 -10.42 14.74
N GLY A 50 7.76 -9.73 13.85
CA GLY A 50 6.44 -10.16 13.36
C GLY A 50 6.52 -11.48 12.60
N LEU A 51 7.51 -11.61 11.70
CA LEU A 51 7.79 -12.86 10.98
C LEU A 51 8.18 -13.98 11.94
N ALA A 52 9.07 -13.70 12.88
CA ALA A 52 9.51 -14.66 13.89
C ALA A 52 8.36 -15.11 14.81
N SER A 53 7.46 -14.19 15.17
CA SER A 53 6.28 -14.48 15.99
C SER A 53 5.31 -15.41 15.26
N LEU A 54 4.96 -15.11 14.01
CA LEU A 54 4.12 -15.96 13.18
C LEU A 54 4.72 -17.37 13.06
N ALA A 55 6.01 -17.45 12.70
CA ALA A 55 6.72 -18.72 12.60
C ALA A 55 6.70 -19.48 13.94
N SER A 56 7.02 -18.81 15.05
CA SER A 56 7.07 -19.43 16.38
C SER A 56 5.71 -20.00 16.81
N VAL A 57 4.62 -19.26 16.58
CA VAL A 57 3.26 -19.71 16.90
C VAL A 57 2.90 -20.95 16.11
N HIS A 58 3.14 -20.96 14.79
CA HIS A 58 2.79 -22.10 13.95
C HIS A 58 3.72 -23.30 14.15
N ILE A 59 5.02 -23.09 14.37
CA ILE A 59 5.98 -24.14 14.73
C ILE A 59 5.58 -24.80 16.05
N ASN A 60 5.28 -24.00 17.09
CA ASN A 60 4.85 -24.55 18.38
C ASN A 60 3.51 -25.28 18.26
N LYS A 61 2.59 -24.78 17.42
CA LYS A 61 1.31 -25.44 17.12
C LYS A 61 1.51 -26.82 16.45
N ILE A 62 2.46 -26.93 15.54
CA ILE A 62 2.85 -28.18 14.86
C ILE A 62 3.52 -29.14 15.85
N TYR A 63 4.54 -28.66 16.58
CA TYR A 63 5.29 -29.46 17.56
C TYR A 63 4.38 -30.04 18.65
N ARG A 64 3.46 -29.23 19.18
CA ARG A 64 2.52 -29.65 20.22
C ARG A 64 1.26 -30.33 19.68
N LYS A 65 1.16 -30.58 18.37
CA LYS A 65 -0.02 -31.20 17.70
C LYS A 65 -1.36 -30.64 18.19
N ARG A 66 -1.46 -29.31 18.32
CA ARG A 66 -2.72 -28.66 18.73
C ARG A 66 -3.79 -28.85 17.64
N ARG A 67 -5.06 -28.55 17.96
CA ARG A 67 -6.15 -28.60 16.97
C ARG A 67 -5.78 -27.83 15.70
N ASP A 68 -6.10 -28.39 14.53
CA ASP A 68 -5.87 -27.75 13.23
C ASP A 68 -4.37 -27.53 12.88
N TRP A 69 -3.47 -28.37 13.42
CA TRP A 69 -2.01 -28.27 13.15
C TRP A 69 -1.65 -28.56 11.68
N GLY A 70 -2.42 -29.39 10.98
CA GLY A 70 -2.17 -29.71 9.57
C GLY A 70 -2.16 -28.46 8.67
N TYR A 71 -3.09 -27.52 8.89
CA TYR A 71 -3.11 -26.25 8.17
C TYR A 71 -1.88 -25.37 8.46
N SER A 72 -1.32 -25.46 9.67
CA SER A 72 -0.08 -24.74 9.99
C SER A 72 1.11 -25.25 9.18
N ILE A 73 1.16 -26.52 8.79
CA ILE A 73 2.24 -27.03 7.93
C ILE A 73 2.16 -26.35 6.56
N ILE A 74 0.96 -26.31 5.97
CA ILE A 74 0.72 -25.71 4.66
C ILE A 74 1.13 -24.22 4.70
N LEU A 75 0.73 -23.51 5.76
CA LEU A 75 1.13 -22.12 5.98
C LEU A 75 2.65 -21.98 6.09
N MET A 76 3.31 -22.77 6.94
CA MET A 76 4.76 -22.69 7.13
C MET A 76 5.54 -23.03 5.86
N PHE A 77 5.06 -24.00 5.08
CA PHE A 77 5.66 -24.31 3.78
C PHE A 77 5.54 -23.14 2.81
N GLY A 78 4.32 -22.59 2.63
CA GLY A 78 4.11 -21.42 1.78
C GLY A 78 4.94 -20.21 2.24
N PHE A 79 5.00 -19.98 3.54
CA PHE A 79 5.83 -18.93 4.15
C PHE A 79 7.31 -19.09 3.80
N LEU A 80 7.88 -20.30 3.96
CA LEU A 80 9.28 -20.57 3.65
C LEU A 80 9.57 -20.47 2.15
N VAL A 81 8.67 -20.97 1.29
CA VAL A 81 8.80 -20.86 -0.17
C VAL A 81 8.81 -19.40 -0.60
N THR A 82 7.86 -18.59 -0.11
CA THR A 82 7.80 -17.16 -0.44
C THR A 82 9.02 -16.40 0.08
N LEU A 83 9.50 -16.71 1.28
CA LEU A 83 10.71 -16.09 1.82
C LEU A 83 11.95 -16.47 0.99
N TYR A 84 12.10 -17.74 0.64
CA TYR A 84 13.22 -18.25 -0.16
C TYR A 84 13.23 -17.63 -1.57
N LEU A 85 12.08 -17.63 -2.24
CA LEU A 85 11.97 -17.04 -3.57
C LEU A 85 12.15 -15.52 -3.53
N GLY A 86 11.59 -14.83 -2.52
CA GLY A 86 11.80 -13.41 -2.31
C GLY A 86 13.26 -13.04 -2.06
N PHE A 87 14.02 -13.91 -1.38
CA PHE A 87 15.47 -13.74 -1.20
C PHE A 87 16.25 -13.91 -2.51
N LEU A 88 15.90 -14.89 -3.34
CA LEU A 88 16.60 -15.16 -4.60
C LEU A 88 16.30 -14.14 -5.70
N TYR A 89 15.02 -13.79 -5.87
CA TYR A 89 14.56 -12.95 -6.97
C TYR A 89 14.36 -11.48 -6.55
N GLY A 90 14.34 -11.18 -5.25
CA GLY A 90 14.14 -9.82 -4.75
C GLY A 90 12.70 -9.33 -4.91
N VAL A 91 12.32 -8.36 -4.08
CA VAL A 91 11.04 -7.63 -4.17
C VAL A 91 11.08 -6.74 -5.40
N ASP A 92 10.12 -6.91 -6.33
CA ASP A 92 9.74 -6.04 -7.46
C ASP A 92 10.64 -4.82 -7.71
N LYS A 93 11.90 -5.06 -8.05
CA LYS A 93 12.71 -3.99 -8.63
C LYS A 93 12.49 -4.08 -10.11
N ASP A 94 11.59 -3.23 -10.60
CA ASP A 94 11.75 -2.61 -11.90
C ASP A 94 13.15 -1.95 -11.91
N TYR A 95 14.19 -2.72 -12.28
CA TYR A 95 15.51 -2.16 -12.41
C TYR A 95 15.65 -1.61 -13.82
N THR A 96 15.87 -0.30 -13.88
CA THR A 96 16.13 0.37 -15.15
C THR A 96 17.60 0.23 -15.50
N THR A 97 17.88 -0.33 -16.66
CA THR A 97 19.25 -0.41 -17.19
C THR A 97 19.39 0.56 -18.35
N ASN A 98 20.49 1.30 -18.38
CA ASN A 98 20.80 2.18 -19.51
C ASN A 98 21.17 1.30 -20.71
N ILE A 99 20.48 1.50 -21.83
CA ILE A 99 20.72 0.82 -23.09
C ILE A 99 21.18 1.82 -24.15
N SER A 100 21.87 1.32 -25.17
CA SER A 100 22.24 2.14 -26.32
C SER A 100 21.01 2.52 -27.15
N LYS A 101 21.12 3.59 -27.95
CA LYS A 101 20.07 4.01 -28.88
C LYS A 101 19.67 2.89 -29.86
N ALA A 102 20.65 2.16 -30.39
CA ALA A 102 20.40 1.05 -31.32
C ALA A 102 19.60 -0.09 -30.66
N GLN A 103 19.90 -0.41 -29.39
CA GLN A 103 19.14 -1.39 -28.63
C GLN A 103 17.69 -0.90 -28.36
N TYR A 104 17.52 0.37 -28.03
CA TYR A 104 16.18 0.96 -27.85
C TYR A 104 15.32 0.87 -29.12
N GLU A 105 15.90 1.19 -30.28
CA GLU A 105 15.20 1.11 -31.58
C GLU A 105 14.84 -0.34 -31.95
N ALA A 106 15.73 -1.30 -31.66
CA ALA A 106 15.45 -2.72 -31.88
C ALA A 106 14.29 -3.22 -30.99
N PHE A 107 14.30 -2.87 -29.69
CA PHE A 107 13.25 -3.28 -28.76
C PHE A 107 11.92 -2.56 -29.00
N SER A 108 11.94 -1.30 -29.43
CA SER A 108 10.71 -0.58 -29.78
C SER A 108 10.04 -1.16 -31.02
N LEU A 109 10.83 -1.58 -32.01
CA LEU A 109 10.34 -2.30 -33.18
C LEU A 109 9.74 -3.65 -32.78
N GLU A 110 10.39 -4.39 -31.87
CA GLU A 110 9.85 -5.65 -31.35
C GLU A 110 8.52 -5.43 -30.63
N ASN A 111 8.43 -4.48 -29.69
CA ASN A 111 7.18 -4.16 -28.98
C ASN A 111 6.05 -3.81 -29.95
N SER A 112 6.34 -3.06 -31.02
CA SER A 112 5.33 -2.69 -32.01
C SER A 112 4.67 -3.91 -32.68
N LYS A 113 5.37 -5.04 -32.79
CA LYS A 113 4.83 -6.30 -33.34
C LYS A 113 3.85 -6.95 -32.36
N PHE A 114 4.15 -6.91 -31.06
CA PHE A 114 3.29 -7.46 -30.00
C PHE A 114 2.00 -6.65 -29.84
N ILE A 115 2.11 -5.32 -29.81
CA ILE A 115 0.95 -4.41 -29.70
C ILE A 115 0.00 -4.62 -30.89
N LYS A 116 0.54 -4.76 -32.11
CA LYS A 116 -0.27 -5.05 -33.31
C LYS A 116 -1.03 -6.37 -33.22
N LYS A 117 -0.56 -7.31 -32.38
CA LYS A 117 -1.21 -8.60 -32.12
C LYS A 117 -2.22 -8.53 -30.97
N GLY A 118 -2.44 -7.35 -30.38
CA GLY A 118 -3.28 -7.16 -29.20
C GLY A 118 -2.64 -7.65 -27.89
N GLU A 119 -1.34 -7.95 -27.91
CA GLU A 119 -0.59 -8.42 -26.74
C GLU A 119 0.06 -7.23 -26.02
N LYS A 120 0.24 -7.35 -24.69
CA LYS A 120 0.92 -6.33 -23.88
C LYS A 120 2.38 -6.17 -24.33
N GLU A 121 2.94 -4.98 -24.12
CA GLU A 121 4.36 -4.70 -24.40
C GLU A 121 5.28 -5.70 -23.69
N ARG A 122 6.28 -6.20 -24.42
CA ARG A 122 7.20 -7.20 -23.88
C ARG A 122 8.25 -6.56 -22.98
N HIS A 123 8.76 -5.39 -23.38
CA HIS A 123 9.78 -4.61 -22.69
C HIS A 123 9.23 -3.22 -22.33
N SER A 124 9.29 -2.78 -21.08
CA SER A 124 8.93 -1.41 -20.72
C SER A 124 10.11 -0.48 -21.02
N LEU A 125 9.97 0.33 -22.06
CA LEU A 125 11.01 1.22 -22.55
C LEU A 125 10.74 2.66 -22.12
N SER A 126 11.76 3.37 -21.62
CA SER A 126 11.66 4.78 -21.24
C SER A 126 12.83 5.58 -21.80
N ILE A 127 12.57 6.85 -22.11
CA ILE A 127 13.59 7.81 -22.53
C ILE A 127 13.66 8.88 -21.44
N GLN A 128 14.82 9.02 -20.79
CA GLN A 128 15.09 10.12 -19.88
C GLN A 128 16.06 11.11 -20.54
N THR A 129 15.63 12.36 -20.62
CA THR A 129 16.49 13.46 -21.08
C THR A 129 17.16 14.09 -19.87
N ASN A 130 18.48 13.94 -19.77
CA ASN A 130 19.30 14.52 -18.73
C ASN A 130 19.95 15.79 -19.26
N PHE A 131 19.94 16.86 -18.47
CA PHE A 131 20.54 18.13 -18.82
C PHE A 131 21.79 18.33 -17.98
N TYR A 132 22.87 18.79 -18.60
CA TYR A 132 24.14 19.02 -17.93
C TYR A 132 24.62 20.45 -18.13
N PHE A 133 25.14 21.04 -17.08
CA PHE A 133 25.96 22.25 -17.12
C PHE A 133 27.43 21.82 -17.20
N THR A 134 28.20 22.42 -18.12
CA THR A 134 29.62 22.13 -18.26
C THR A 134 30.45 23.33 -17.81
N ARG A 135 31.32 23.13 -16.83
CA ARG A 135 32.30 24.13 -16.37
C ARG A 135 33.63 23.42 -16.15
N ASN A 136 34.70 23.93 -16.75
CA ASN A 136 36.06 23.37 -16.61
C ASN A 136 36.09 21.84 -16.75
N THR A 137 35.50 21.31 -17.84
CA THR A 137 35.40 19.87 -18.17
C THR A 137 34.56 18.98 -17.24
N GLU A 138 34.03 19.49 -16.14
CA GLU A 138 33.07 18.76 -15.30
C GLU A 138 31.63 18.95 -15.79
N LYS A 139 30.87 17.83 -15.86
CA LYS A 139 29.45 17.83 -16.18
C LYS A 139 28.63 17.71 -14.89
N VAL A 140 27.77 18.69 -14.62
CA VAL A 140 26.87 18.67 -13.47
C VAL A 140 25.43 18.49 -13.95
N LEU A 141 24.70 17.50 -13.41
CA LEU A 141 23.29 17.28 -13.72
C LEU A 141 22.44 18.46 -13.23
N ILE A 142 21.62 19.04 -14.12
CA ILE A 142 20.77 20.18 -13.84
C ILE A 142 19.32 19.90 -14.22
N THR A 143 18.38 20.58 -13.54
CA THR A 143 16.95 20.50 -13.85
C THR A 143 16.63 21.15 -15.20
N LYS A 144 15.56 20.71 -15.86
CA LYS A 144 15.09 21.25 -17.14
C LYS A 144 14.90 22.77 -17.12
N ASP A 145 14.45 23.32 -16.00
CA ASP A 145 14.23 24.77 -15.86
C ASP A 145 15.55 25.55 -15.80
N ILE A 146 16.51 25.04 -15.03
CA ILE A 146 17.87 25.58 -14.95
C ILE A 146 18.56 25.50 -16.32
N TYR A 147 18.38 24.39 -17.05
CA TYR A 147 18.90 24.24 -18.42
C TYR A 147 18.40 25.33 -19.36
N LYS A 148 17.09 25.62 -19.34
CA LYS A 148 16.51 26.67 -20.19
C LYS A 148 17.08 28.06 -19.86
N GLN A 149 17.25 28.35 -18.57
CA GLN A 149 17.80 29.62 -18.11
C GLN A 149 19.28 29.78 -18.53
N LEU A 150 20.11 28.78 -18.27
CA LEU A 150 21.52 28.80 -18.67
C LEU A 150 21.70 28.86 -20.19
N LYS A 151 20.82 28.19 -20.94
CA LYS A 151 20.80 28.27 -22.40
C LYS A 151 20.44 29.66 -22.91
N SER A 152 19.51 30.37 -22.25
CA SER A 152 19.17 31.76 -22.61
C SER A 152 20.30 32.75 -22.31
N GLU A 153 21.19 32.41 -21.37
CA GLU A 153 22.37 33.20 -21.01
C GLU A 153 23.62 32.82 -21.85
N ASN A 154 23.46 32.03 -22.93
CA ASN A 154 24.56 31.54 -23.79
C ASN A 154 25.65 30.73 -23.06
N ILE A 155 25.30 30.10 -21.93
CA ILE A 155 26.23 29.29 -21.14
C ILE A 155 26.29 27.85 -21.70
N SER A 156 27.48 27.23 -21.67
CA SER A 156 27.71 25.88 -22.17
C SER A 156 26.90 24.82 -21.42
N THR A 157 25.85 24.32 -22.08
CA THR A 157 24.95 23.28 -21.60
C THR A 157 24.89 22.11 -22.58
N ILE A 158 24.71 20.89 -22.07
CA ILE A 158 24.63 19.65 -22.87
C ILE A 158 23.30 18.97 -22.56
N GLU A 159 22.59 18.53 -23.60
CA GLU A 159 21.41 17.67 -23.48
C GLU A 159 21.81 16.25 -23.87
N GLU A 160 21.63 15.28 -22.98
CA GLU A 160 21.95 13.88 -23.23
C GLU A 160 20.71 13.01 -23.00
N LYS A 161 20.36 12.22 -24.02
CA LYS A 161 19.23 11.27 -23.92
C LYS A 161 19.77 9.92 -23.45
N THR A 162 19.26 9.47 -22.31
CA THR A 162 19.50 8.13 -21.79
C THR A 162 18.29 7.25 -22.11
N TYR A 163 18.56 6.14 -22.77
CA TYR A 163 17.53 5.15 -23.10
C TYR A 163 17.56 4.08 -22.01
N ARG A 164 16.39 3.70 -21.49
CA ARG A 164 16.29 2.73 -20.41
C ARG A 164 15.28 1.65 -20.75
N ILE A 165 15.62 0.43 -20.34
CA ILE A 165 14.69 -0.70 -20.30
C ILE A 165 14.45 -1.04 -18.83
N SER A 166 13.18 -1.14 -18.44
CA SER A 166 12.80 -1.68 -17.14
C SER A 166 12.59 -3.17 -17.29
N ASN A 167 13.34 -3.93 -16.50
CA ASN A 167 13.20 -5.37 -16.44
C ASN A 167 12.46 -5.74 -15.17
N GLN A 168 11.38 -6.51 -15.33
CA GLN A 168 10.62 -7.07 -14.23
C GLN A 168 11.02 -8.53 -14.02
N ASN A 169 11.09 -8.97 -12.77
CA ASN A 169 11.18 -10.39 -12.43
C ASN A 169 9.82 -11.07 -12.63
N LYS A 170 9.39 -11.15 -13.91
CA LYS A 170 8.09 -11.68 -14.32
C LYS A 170 7.85 -13.09 -13.79
N LEU A 171 8.90 -13.92 -13.69
CA LEU A 171 8.75 -15.30 -13.24
C LEU A 171 8.22 -15.41 -11.81
N PHE A 172 8.81 -14.69 -10.85
CA PHE A 172 8.39 -14.73 -9.45
C PHE A 172 7.03 -14.07 -9.26
N TYR A 173 6.86 -12.87 -9.82
CA TYR A 173 5.62 -12.10 -9.70
C TYR A 173 4.41 -12.86 -10.28
N THR A 174 4.50 -13.31 -11.53
CA THR A 174 3.39 -14.03 -12.18
C THR A 174 3.11 -15.37 -11.50
N LEU A 175 4.13 -16.13 -11.11
CA LEU A 175 3.90 -17.46 -10.53
C LEU A 175 3.29 -17.39 -9.13
N ILE A 176 3.76 -16.49 -8.26
CA ILE A 176 3.31 -16.44 -6.86
C ILE A 176 2.12 -15.49 -6.69
N PHE A 177 2.15 -14.31 -7.30
CA PHE A 177 1.10 -13.32 -7.09
C PHE A 177 -0.08 -13.56 -8.04
N GLU A 178 0.14 -13.49 -9.35
CA GLU A 178 -0.97 -13.58 -10.32
C GLU A 178 -1.63 -14.98 -10.34
N ASN A 179 -0.84 -16.05 -10.22
CA ASN A 179 -1.36 -17.42 -10.36
C ASN A 179 -1.79 -18.08 -9.05
N ILE A 180 -1.26 -17.64 -7.89
CA ILE A 180 -1.55 -18.27 -6.59
C ILE A 180 -2.27 -17.28 -5.66
N TYR A 181 -1.68 -16.12 -5.39
CA TYR A 181 -2.24 -15.15 -4.46
C TYR A 181 -3.57 -14.58 -4.94
N ASP A 182 -3.66 -14.08 -6.18
CA ASP A 182 -4.86 -13.41 -6.69
C ASP A 182 -6.08 -14.35 -6.73
N PRO A 183 -5.98 -15.60 -7.24
CA PRO A 183 -7.12 -16.52 -7.21
C PRO A 183 -7.50 -16.93 -5.79
N LEU A 184 -6.53 -17.20 -4.91
CA LEU A 184 -6.83 -17.51 -3.50
C LEU A 184 -7.53 -16.34 -2.80
N GLN A 185 -7.06 -15.12 -3.03
CA GLN A 185 -7.69 -13.92 -2.50
C GLN A 185 -9.11 -13.76 -3.05
N ALA A 186 -9.32 -14.00 -4.35
CA ALA A 186 -10.64 -13.99 -4.97
C ALA A 186 -11.58 -15.05 -4.34
N THR A 187 -11.10 -16.25 -4.01
CA THR A 187 -11.90 -17.25 -3.30
C THR A 187 -12.28 -16.79 -1.90
N MET A 188 -11.36 -16.14 -1.17
CA MET A 188 -11.65 -15.57 0.15
C MET A 188 -12.70 -14.46 0.06
N PHE A 189 -12.58 -13.55 -0.91
CA PHE A 189 -13.58 -12.49 -1.12
C PHE A 189 -14.93 -13.05 -1.58
N SER A 190 -14.95 -14.07 -2.43
CA SER A 190 -16.17 -14.74 -2.86
C SER A 190 -16.91 -15.39 -1.69
N LEU A 191 -16.18 -16.13 -0.84
CA LEU A 191 -16.73 -16.71 0.38
C LEU A 191 -17.22 -15.64 1.35
N LEU A 192 -16.43 -14.57 1.55
CA LEU A 192 -16.82 -13.45 2.39
C LEU A 192 -18.11 -12.79 1.89
N ALA A 193 -18.23 -12.52 0.60
CA ALA A 193 -19.41 -11.95 -0.02
C ALA A 193 -20.63 -12.87 0.17
N PHE A 194 -20.47 -14.18 -0.05
CA PHE A 194 -21.53 -15.16 0.19
C PHE A 194 -21.99 -15.17 1.65
N PHE A 195 -21.06 -15.21 2.61
CA PHE A 195 -21.40 -15.20 4.04
C PHE A 195 -22.02 -13.87 4.48
N MET A 196 -21.52 -12.74 3.98
CA MET A 196 -22.11 -11.42 4.23
C MET A 196 -23.54 -11.36 3.68
N ALA A 197 -23.78 -11.79 2.45
CA ALA A 197 -25.12 -11.84 1.87
C ALA A 197 -26.06 -12.77 2.65
N SER A 198 -25.58 -13.95 3.06
CA SER A 198 -26.36 -14.90 3.87
C SER A 198 -26.69 -14.35 5.26
N ALA A 199 -25.72 -13.71 5.93
CA ALA A 199 -25.94 -13.05 7.21
C ALA A 199 -26.91 -11.87 7.09
N ALA A 200 -26.73 -11.05 6.06
CA ALA A 200 -27.60 -9.92 5.77
C ALA A 200 -29.03 -10.38 5.46
N PHE A 201 -29.23 -11.41 4.64
CA PHE A 201 -30.56 -11.99 4.38
C PHE A 201 -31.24 -12.48 5.67
N ARG A 202 -30.49 -13.16 6.55
CA ARG A 202 -31.02 -13.57 7.87
C ARG A 202 -31.34 -12.37 8.76
N ALA A 203 -30.54 -11.32 8.73
CA ALA A 203 -30.77 -10.09 9.48
C ALA A 203 -31.95 -9.26 8.91
N PHE A 204 -32.14 -9.22 7.59
CA PHE A 204 -33.26 -8.55 6.92
C PHE A 204 -34.61 -9.26 7.15
N ARG A 205 -34.59 -10.55 7.51
CA ARG A 205 -35.81 -11.24 7.96
C ARG A 205 -36.29 -10.74 9.33
N ALA A 206 -35.42 -10.14 10.14
CA ALA A 206 -35.87 -9.35 11.27
C ALA A 206 -36.44 -8.05 10.69
N LYS A 207 -37.73 -7.78 10.93
CA LYS A 207 -38.46 -6.58 10.46
C LYS A 207 -37.95 -5.31 11.16
N SER A 208 -36.67 -5.01 11.05
CA SER A 208 -36.02 -3.86 11.63
C SER A 208 -35.91 -2.77 10.56
N LEU A 209 -36.15 -1.53 10.98
CA LEU A 209 -36.06 -0.37 10.09
C LEU A 209 -34.61 -0.16 9.63
N GLU A 210 -33.65 -0.45 10.50
CA GLU A 210 -32.22 -0.32 10.25
C GLU A 210 -31.78 -1.25 9.12
N ALA A 211 -32.23 -2.50 9.14
CA ALA A 211 -31.88 -3.50 8.14
C ALA A 211 -32.49 -3.11 6.77
N SER A 212 -33.73 -2.62 6.75
CA SER A 212 -34.38 -2.15 5.52
C SER A 212 -33.66 -0.93 4.91
N LEU A 213 -33.25 0.03 5.75
CA LEU A 213 -32.48 1.20 5.31
C LEU A 213 -31.12 0.80 4.72
N LEU A 214 -30.44 -0.16 5.36
CA LEU A 214 -29.16 -0.70 4.87
C LEU A 214 -29.32 -1.37 3.50
N LEU A 215 -30.36 -2.19 3.33
CA LEU A 215 -30.63 -2.88 2.07
C LEU A 215 -30.91 -1.89 0.93
N ILE A 216 -31.78 -0.90 1.18
CA ILE A 216 -32.12 0.12 0.18
C ILE A 216 -30.87 0.93 -0.19
N SER A 217 -30.09 1.34 0.81
CA SER A 217 -28.86 2.10 0.58
C SER A 217 -27.83 1.30 -0.24
N ALA A 218 -27.63 0.02 0.10
CA ALA A 218 -26.73 -0.87 -0.65
C ALA A 218 -27.20 -1.07 -2.09
N PHE A 219 -28.51 -1.28 -2.31
CA PHE A 219 -29.08 -1.44 -3.64
C PHE A 219 -28.89 -0.18 -4.50
N LEU A 220 -29.19 1.00 -3.97
CA LEU A 220 -29.00 2.28 -4.68
C LEU A 220 -27.52 2.52 -5.03
N VAL A 221 -26.61 2.25 -4.09
CA VAL A 221 -25.16 2.41 -4.33
C VAL A 221 -24.68 1.44 -5.41
N MET A 222 -25.10 0.17 -5.37
CA MET A 222 -24.72 -0.83 -6.36
C MET A 222 -25.25 -0.47 -7.75
N MET A 223 -26.52 -0.06 -7.87
CA MET A 223 -27.08 0.37 -9.15
C MET A 223 -26.32 1.57 -9.73
N GLY A 224 -25.93 2.55 -8.92
CA GLY A 224 -25.16 3.71 -9.40
C GLY A 224 -23.70 3.42 -9.79
N ARG A 225 -23.18 2.20 -9.55
CA ARG A 225 -21.79 1.81 -9.84
C ARG A 225 -21.65 0.75 -10.94
N VAL A 226 -22.74 0.06 -11.27
CA VAL A 226 -22.75 -1.00 -12.28
C VAL A 226 -23.27 -0.44 -13.61
N PRO A 227 -22.66 -0.77 -14.77
CA PRO A 227 -23.08 -0.26 -16.08
C PRO A 227 -24.57 -0.47 -16.40
N ILE A 228 -25.19 -1.54 -15.86
CA ILE A 228 -26.62 -1.82 -16.00
C ILE A 228 -27.50 -0.71 -15.41
N GLY A 229 -27.06 -0.03 -14.35
CA GLY A 229 -27.83 1.05 -13.73
C GLY A 229 -27.93 2.29 -14.62
N GLU A 230 -26.87 2.62 -15.36
CA GLU A 230 -26.89 3.70 -16.35
C GLU A 230 -27.79 3.34 -17.54
N MET A 231 -27.71 2.09 -18.02
CA MET A 231 -28.58 1.61 -19.10
C MET A 231 -30.07 1.69 -18.71
N LEU A 232 -30.43 1.27 -17.48
CA LEU A 232 -31.79 1.39 -16.97
C LEU A 232 -32.21 2.85 -16.77
N GLY A 233 -31.31 3.71 -16.28
CA GLY A 233 -31.53 5.16 -16.21
C GLY A 233 -31.94 5.73 -17.56
N SER A 234 -31.22 5.37 -18.62
CA SER A 234 -31.48 5.84 -19.98
C SER A 234 -32.78 5.32 -20.58
N LEU A 235 -33.19 4.10 -20.21
CA LEU A 235 -34.43 3.49 -20.67
C LEU A 235 -35.67 4.21 -20.10
N PHE A 236 -35.58 4.74 -18.88
CA PHE A 236 -36.71 5.36 -18.17
C PHE A 236 -36.59 6.89 -18.03
N GLY A 237 -35.54 7.51 -18.58
CA GLY A 237 -35.32 8.97 -18.53
C GLY A 237 -34.78 9.50 -17.20
N PHE A 238 -34.13 8.64 -16.40
CA PHE A 238 -33.53 8.96 -15.10
C PHE A 238 -32.02 8.67 -15.09
N ASP A 239 -31.30 9.04 -16.15
CA ASP A 239 -29.88 8.76 -16.37
C ASP A 239 -28.98 9.07 -15.16
N ALA A 240 -29.25 10.20 -14.48
CA ALA A 240 -28.42 10.69 -13.39
C ALA A 240 -28.86 10.19 -12.00
N LEU A 241 -30.06 9.63 -11.84
CA LEU A 241 -30.63 9.37 -10.51
C LEU A 241 -29.80 8.34 -9.71
N PHE A 242 -29.48 7.20 -10.30
CA PHE A 242 -28.71 6.16 -9.60
C PHE A 242 -27.24 6.57 -9.37
N PRO A 243 -26.52 7.14 -10.36
CA PRO A 243 -25.17 7.67 -10.13
C PRO A 243 -25.11 8.78 -9.08
N GLU A 244 -26.02 9.76 -9.11
CA GLU A 244 -26.05 10.86 -8.14
C GLU A 244 -26.36 10.37 -6.72
N MET A 245 -27.34 9.48 -6.57
CA MET A 245 -27.67 8.90 -5.26
C MET A 245 -26.52 8.07 -4.69
N SER A 246 -25.85 7.27 -5.52
CA SER A 246 -24.65 6.52 -5.12
C SER A 246 -23.52 7.47 -4.70
N ASN A 247 -23.28 8.53 -5.48
CA ASN A 247 -22.28 9.54 -5.15
C ASN A 247 -22.60 10.30 -3.87
N PHE A 248 -23.87 10.65 -3.62
CA PHE A 248 -24.28 11.29 -2.38
C PHE A 248 -24.04 10.39 -1.16
N ILE A 249 -24.49 9.12 -1.23
CA ILE A 249 -24.28 8.15 -0.15
C ILE A 249 -22.78 7.95 0.11
N MET A 250 -21.97 7.84 -0.95
CA MET A 250 -20.53 7.61 -0.81
C MET A 250 -19.78 8.85 -0.32
N ASN A 251 -20.02 10.02 -0.91
CA ASN A 251 -19.23 11.21 -0.60
C ASN A 251 -19.61 11.82 0.74
N VAL A 252 -20.88 11.73 1.15
CA VAL A 252 -21.36 12.29 2.41
C VAL A 252 -21.34 11.23 3.51
N PHE A 253 -22.15 10.18 3.41
CA PHE A 253 -22.32 9.21 4.49
C PHE A 253 -21.12 8.29 4.69
N ASN A 254 -20.59 7.71 3.60
CA ASN A 254 -19.44 6.81 3.71
C ASN A 254 -18.20 7.60 4.19
N THR A 255 -17.89 8.75 3.57
CA THR A 255 -16.78 9.60 4.04
C THR A 255 -16.94 10.04 5.49
N ALA A 256 -18.15 10.46 5.92
CA ALA A 256 -18.40 10.83 7.31
C ALA A 256 -18.20 9.64 8.27
N GLY A 257 -18.73 8.46 7.93
CA GLY A 257 -18.58 7.23 8.70
C GLY A 257 -17.11 6.79 8.80
N GLN A 258 -16.38 6.77 7.69
CA GLN A 258 -14.95 6.46 7.66
C GLN A 258 -14.14 7.43 8.53
N ARG A 259 -14.44 8.74 8.48
CA ARG A 259 -13.79 9.73 9.33
C ARG A 259 -14.10 9.50 10.81
N ALA A 260 -15.35 9.20 11.16
CA ALA A 260 -15.74 8.87 12.52
C ALA A 260 -15.01 7.62 13.05
N ILE A 261 -14.92 6.57 12.24
CA ILE A 261 -14.17 5.34 12.57
C ILE A 261 -12.68 5.65 12.73
N MET A 262 -12.08 6.39 11.81
CA MET A 262 -10.66 6.73 11.85
C MET A 262 -10.33 7.57 13.08
N ILE A 263 -11.14 8.59 13.39
CA ILE A 263 -10.99 9.41 14.61
C ILE A 263 -11.16 8.54 15.85
N GLY A 264 -12.20 7.71 15.91
CA GLY A 264 -12.45 6.82 17.04
C GLY A 264 -11.32 5.81 17.27
N ALA A 265 -10.83 5.18 16.19
CA ALA A 265 -9.71 4.25 16.25
C ALA A 265 -8.42 4.94 16.71
N THR A 266 -8.15 6.14 16.20
CA THR A 266 -6.98 6.94 16.59
C THR A 266 -7.06 7.34 18.06
N LEU A 267 -8.21 7.83 18.51
CA LEU A 267 -8.44 8.14 19.93
C LEU A 267 -8.32 6.90 20.82
N GLY A 268 -8.82 5.75 20.38
CA GLY A 268 -8.67 4.46 21.08
C GLY A 268 -7.21 4.01 21.17
N MET A 269 -6.43 4.22 20.11
CA MET A 269 -4.99 3.94 20.10
C MET A 269 -4.23 4.89 21.03
N ILE A 270 -4.55 6.20 21.03
CA ILE A 270 -3.98 7.17 21.96
C ILE A 270 -4.34 6.82 23.40
N ALA A 271 -5.61 6.48 23.68
CA ALA A 271 -6.06 6.08 25.01
C ALA A 271 -5.36 4.81 25.50
N SER A 272 -5.15 3.82 24.63
CA SER A 272 -4.40 2.60 24.97
C SER A 272 -2.91 2.90 25.21
N SER A 273 -2.30 3.74 24.37
CA SER A 273 -0.92 4.20 24.56
C SER A 273 -0.76 4.99 25.87
N PHE A 274 -1.75 5.80 26.23
CA PHE A 274 -1.78 6.56 27.47
C PHE A 274 -1.96 5.66 28.71
N ARG A 275 -2.82 4.63 28.62
CA ARG A 275 -2.97 3.61 29.68
C ARG A 275 -1.68 2.82 29.90
N MET A 276 -0.99 2.46 28.80
CA MET A 276 0.33 1.84 28.83
C MET A 276 1.37 2.78 29.47
N TRP A 277 1.33 4.07 29.14
CA TRP A 277 2.24 5.09 29.68
C TRP A 277 2.08 5.31 31.19
N ILE A 278 0.85 5.35 31.71
CA ILE A 278 0.57 5.45 33.16
C ILE A 278 0.89 4.14 33.90
N GLY A 279 1.12 3.04 33.18
CA GLY A 279 1.39 1.73 33.76
C GLY A 279 0.12 1.04 34.29
N LEU A 280 -1.06 1.45 33.81
CA LEU A 280 -2.34 0.80 34.12
C LEU A 280 -2.50 -0.53 33.37
N GLU A 281 -1.88 -0.67 32.19
CA GLU A 281 -1.78 -1.94 31.47
C GLU A 281 -0.37 -2.51 31.64
N THR A 282 -0.24 -3.63 32.37
CA THR A 282 1.04 -4.28 32.67
C THR A 282 1.26 -5.59 31.90
N GLU A 283 0.35 -5.99 31.01
CA GLU A 283 0.38 -7.29 30.33
C GLU A 283 1.63 -7.51 29.47
N HIS A 284 2.24 -6.46 28.93
CA HIS A 284 3.46 -6.54 28.12
C HIS A 284 4.77 -6.49 28.94
N LEU A 285 4.70 -6.25 30.26
CA LEU A 285 5.88 -6.12 31.14
C LEU A 285 6.36 -7.44 31.76
N GLY A 286 5.74 -8.56 31.37
CA GLY A 286 5.97 -9.85 32.02
C GLY A 286 5.30 -9.85 33.38
N ARG A 287 4.28 -10.68 33.49
CA ARG A 287 3.58 -10.96 34.74
C ARG A 287 4.45 -11.92 35.55
N ASP A 288 4.86 -11.49 36.75
CA ASP A 288 4.93 -12.38 37.90
C ASP A 288 3.51 -12.43 38.52
#